data_AF-A0A914VFF9-F1
#
_entry.id   AF-A0A914VFF9-F1
#
_cell.length_a   1.000
_cell.length_b   1.000
_cell.length_c   1.000
_cell.angle_alpha   90.00
_cell.angle_beta   90.00
_cell.angle_gamma   90.00
#
_symmetry.space_group_name_H-M   'P 1'
#
loop_
_entity.id
_entity.type
_entity.pdbx_description
1 polymer ?
#
loop_
_entity_poly.entity_id
_entity_poly.type
_entity_poly.pdbx_seq_one_letter_code
_entity_poly.pdbx_strand_id
1 'polypeptide(L)'
;MSRIAKRREKKYPSCCPESGAYIDIMYYLVLRRKPLFYTVNLVFPCVGISFLTILVFYLPSDSGEKITLCISILVSLTVFFLLL
;
A
#
# COMPACT_ATOMS: atom_id res chain seq x y z
N MET A 1 -5.20 0.50 -16.88
CA MET A 1 -5.14 1.01 -18.26
C MET A 1 -3.77 0.65 -18.82
N SER A 2 -3.65 -0.57 -19.37
CA SER A 2 -2.39 -1.10 -19.92
C SER A 2 -2.05 -0.32 -21.20
N ARG A 3 -0.79 0.09 -21.39
CA ARG A 3 -0.39 0.81 -22.61
C ARG A 3 -0.15 -0.18 -23.76
N ILE A 4 -0.57 0.25 -24.95
CA ILE A 4 -0.53 -0.46 -26.24
C ILE A 4 0.84 -1.10 -26.49
N ALA A 5 0.82 -2.37 -26.91
CA ALA A 5 2.02 -3.15 -27.24
C ALA A 5 2.81 -2.46 -28.35
N LYS A 6 4.11 -2.23 -28.11
CA LYS A 6 5.01 -1.62 -29.10
C LYS A 6 5.93 -2.70 -29.66
N ARG A 7 5.65 -3.17 -30.87
CA ARG A 7 6.50 -4.11 -31.62
C ARG A 7 7.86 -3.47 -31.84
N ARG A 8 8.93 -4.09 -31.34
CA ARG A 8 10.31 -3.66 -31.60
C ARG A 8 11.09 -4.79 -32.24
N GLU A 9 11.77 -4.46 -33.32
CA GLU A 9 12.64 -5.38 -34.02
C GLU A 9 14.07 -5.13 -33.53
N LYS A 10 14.70 -6.16 -32.94
CA LYS A 10 16.04 -6.04 -32.37
C LYS A 10 16.97 -6.98 -33.14
N LYS A 11 17.97 -6.39 -33.79
CA LYS A 11 19.03 -7.14 -34.45
C LYS A 11 20.09 -7.48 -33.40
N TYR A 12 20.41 -8.76 -33.24
CA TYR A 12 21.42 -9.24 -32.29
C TYR A 12 22.72 -9.58 -33.05
N PRO A 13 23.60 -8.59 -33.29
CA PRO A 13 24.81 -8.78 -34.10
C PRO A 13 25.84 -9.72 -33.44
N SER A 14 25.70 -10.03 -32.15
CA SER A 14 26.62 -10.88 -31.39
C SER A 14 26.35 -12.38 -31.50
N CYS A 15 25.15 -12.80 -31.94
CA CYS A 15 24.76 -14.22 -31.92
C CYS A 15 24.61 -14.81 -33.33
N CYS A 16 24.18 -14.02 -34.32
CA CYS A 16 24.14 -14.43 -35.72
C CYS A 16 24.29 -13.21 -36.65
N PRO A 17 25.37 -13.09 -37.43
CA PRO A 17 25.53 -12.00 -38.40
C PRO A 17 24.65 -12.16 -39.65
N GLU A 18 24.16 -13.37 -39.96
CA GLU A 18 23.41 -13.67 -41.19
C GLU A 18 21.89 -13.82 -41.00
N SER A 19 21.41 -14.13 -39.79
CA SER A 19 19.98 -14.25 -39.53
C SER A 19 19.38 -12.86 -39.23
N GLY A 20 18.29 -12.56 -39.95
CA GLY A 20 17.59 -11.27 -39.93
C GLY A 20 17.08 -10.85 -38.55
N ALA A 21 16.55 -9.63 -38.47
CA ALA A 21 16.18 -9.03 -37.20
C ALA A 21 15.05 -9.81 -36.50
N TYR A 22 15.21 -10.05 -35.19
CA TYR A 22 14.27 -10.81 -34.39
C TYR A 22 13.17 -9.86 -33.87
N ILE A 23 11.93 -10.30 -33.99
CA ILE A 23 10.75 -9.50 -33.62
C ILE A 23 10.44 -9.76 -32.14
N ASP A 24 10.74 -8.79 -31.28
CA ASP A 24 10.41 -8.83 -29.85
C ASP A 24 9.11 -8.05 -29.60
N ILE A 25 8.11 -8.73 -29.01
CA ILE A 25 6.84 -8.12 -28.59
C ILE A 25 6.88 -7.89 -27.08
N MET A 26 7.15 -6.65 -26.66
CA MET A 26 7.25 -6.27 -25.26
C MET A 26 5.95 -5.64 -24.78
N TYR A 27 5.33 -6.24 -23.76
CA TYR A 27 4.14 -5.70 -23.10
C TYR A 27 4.54 -4.93 -21.84
N TYR A 28 4.08 -3.68 -21.74
CA TYR A 28 4.33 -2.83 -20.56
C TYR A 28 3.11 -2.80 -19.65
N LEU A 29 3.14 -3.64 -18.61
CA LEU A 29 2.13 -3.66 -17.56
C LEU A 29 2.43 -2.56 -16.53
N VAL A 30 1.77 -1.41 -16.67
CA VAL A 30 1.80 -0.36 -15.64
C VAL A 30 0.78 -0.71 -14.56
N LEU A 31 1.22 -1.46 -13.55
CA LEU A 31 0.40 -1.77 -12.36
C LEU A 31 0.36 -0.54 -11.44
N ARG A 32 -0.73 0.22 -11.50
CA ARG A 32 -1.00 1.29 -10.53
C ARG A 32 -1.71 0.67 -9.33
N ARG A 33 -1.00 0.40 -8.22
CA ARG A 33 -1.67 0.07 -6.95
C ARG A 33 -2.58 1.24 -6.57
N LYS A 34 -3.86 0.97 -6.27
CA LYS A 34 -4.81 1.96 -5.75
C LYS A 34 -4.81 1.82 -4.22
N PRO A 35 -3.99 2.58 -3.47
CA PRO A 35 -3.91 2.45 -2.01
C PRO A 35 -5.13 3.00 -1.27
N LEU A 36 -6.17 3.45 -1.98
CA LEU A 36 -7.34 4.14 -1.40
C LEU A 36 -7.98 3.37 -0.24
N PHE A 37 -8.13 2.05 -0.36
CA PHE A 37 -8.72 1.23 0.71
C PHE A 37 -7.80 1.12 1.94
N TYR A 38 -6.50 1.01 1.70
CA TYR A 38 -5.48 0.93 2.75
C TYR A 38 -5.32 2.26 3.50
N THR A 39 -5.33 3.38 2.77
CA THR A 39 -5.22 4.71 3.34
C THR A 39 -6.42 5.04 4.23
N VAL A 40 -7.65 4.76 3.80
CA VAL A 40 -8.85 5.03 4.61
C VAL A 40 -8.86 4.19 5.89
N ASN A 41 -8.52 2.91 5.79
CA ASN A 41 -8.47 2.00 6.93
C ASN A 41 -7.37 2.35 7.95
N LEU A 42 -6.30 3.04 7.54
CA LEU A 42 -5.26 3.54 8.46
C LEU A 42 -5.53 4.96 8.98
N VAL A 43 -6.26 5.79 8.23
CA VAL A 43 -6.60 7.16 8.65
C VAL A 43 -7.66 7.15 9.75
N PHE A 44 -8.70 6.33 9.61
CA PHE A 44 -9.77 6.20 10.61
C PHE A 44 -9.25 5.91 12.03
N PRO A 45 -8.35 4.92 12.24
CA PRO A 45 -7.79 4.67 13.56
C PRO A 45 -6.81 5.73 14.05
N CYS A 46 -6.05 6.38 13.16
CA CYS A 46 -5.19 7.52 13.55
C CYS A 46 -6.01 8.70 14.09
N VAL A 47 -7.16 8.99 13.49
CA VAL A 47 -8.07 10.04 13.96
C VAL A 47 -8.67 9.65 15.32
N GLY A 48 -9.05 8.38 15.50
CA GLY A 48 -9.54 7.86 16.79
C GLY A 48 -8.53 8.02 17.93
N ILE A 49 -7.27 7.63 17.70
CA ILE A 49 -6.19 7.79 18.69
C ILE A 49 -5.95 9.27 19.00
N SER A 50 -5.95 10.14 17.99
CA SER A 50 -5.73 11.59 18.16
C SER A 50 -6.83 12.26 18.98
N PHE A 51 -8.09 11.83 18.83
CA PHE A 51 -9.19 12.33 19.65
C PHE A 51 -9.08 11.85 21.10
N LEU A 52 -8.69 10.59 21.30
CA LEU A 52 -8.53 10.01 22.63
C LEU A 52 -7.36 10.60 23.40
N THR A 53 -6.25 10.94 22.74
CA THR A 53 -5.15 11.65 23.41
C THR A 53 -5.59 13.02 23.91
N ILE A 54 -6.39 13.76 23.12
CA ILE A 54 -6.98 15.04 23.56
C ILE A 54 -7.94 14.83 24.74
N LEU A 55 -8.83 13.83 24.65
CA LEU A 55 -9.77 13.49 25.72
C LEU A 55 -9.06 13.10 27.02
N VAL A 56 -7.93 12.39 26.91
CA VAL A 56 -7.04 12.01 28.02
C VAL A 56 -6.37 13.21 28.68
N PHE A 57 -5.90 14.17 27.89
CA PHE A 57 -5.37 15.42 28.45
C PHE A 57 -6.47 16.24 29.13
N TYR A 58 -7.71 16.10 28.67
CA TYR A 58 -8.89 16.73 29.26
C TYR A 58 -9.39 16.05 30.54
N LEU A 59 -9.13 14.74 30.70
CA LEU A 59 -9.52 13.95 31.86
C LEU A 59 -8.28 13.51 32.66
N PRO A 60 -7.58 14.43 33.34
CA PRO A 60 -6.30 14.19 34.00
C PRO A 60 -6.46 13.49 35.37
N SER A 61 -7.36 12.51 35.49
CA SER A 61 -7.73 11.95 36.79
C SER A 61 -7.60 10.44 36.79
N ASP A 62 -6.47 9.97 37.31
CA ASP A 62 -6.22 8.79 38.16
C ASP A 62 -6.88 7.42 37.86
N SER A 63 -7.57 7.23 36.74
CA SER A 63 -8.22 5.97 36.39
C SER A 63 -7.40 5.20 35.34
N GLY A 64 -7.02 3.95 35.68
CA GLY A 64 -6.38 2.98 34.77
C GLY A 64 -7.21 2.65 33.52
N GLU A 65 -8.45 3.11 33.44
CA GLU A 65 -9.37 2.96 32.32
C GLU A 65 -8.84 3.54 31.01
N LYS A 66 -8.03 4.60 31.09
CA LYS A 66 -7.33 5.18 29.93
C LYS A 66 -6.46 4.15 29.20
N ILE A 67 -5.70 3.38 29.97
CA ILE A 67 -4.72 2.43 29.42
C ILE A 67 -5.46 1.28 28.75
N THR A 68 -6.54 0.80 29.38
CA THR A 68 -7.41 -0.26 28.84
C THR A 68 -8.08 0.15 27.52
N LEU A 69 -8.54 1.39 27.39
CA LEU A 69 -9.12 1.92 26.15
C LEU A 69 -8.09 2.01 25.02
N CYS A 70 -6.88 2.52 25.30
CA CYS A 70 -5.80 2.57 24.31
C CYS A 70 -5.38 1.17 23.85
N ILE A 71 -5.26 0.20 24.76
CA ILE A 71 -4.90 -1.19 24.42
C ILE A 71 -5.97 -1.82 23.53
N SER A 72 -7.26 -1.60 23.83
CA SER A 72 -8.36 -2.15 23.02
C SER A 72 -8.33 -1.67 21.57
N ILE A 73 -7.96 -0.39 21.35
CA ILE A 73 -7.85 0.20 20.02
C ILE A 73 -6.60 -0.28 19.29
N LEU A 74 -5.47 -0.37 19.99
CA LEU A 74 -4.24 -0.96 19.45
C LEU A 74 -4.46 -2.42 19.01
N VAL A 75 -5.18 -3.22 19.82
CA VAL A 75 -5.51 -4.61 19.47
C VAL A 75 -6.47 -4.67 18.28
N SER A 76 -7.50 -3.83 18.24
CA SER A 76 -8.41 -3.77 17.09
C SER A 76 -7.67 -3.41 15.79
N LEU A 77 -6.73 -2.47 15.89
CA LEU A 77 -5.86 -2.06 14.80
C LEU A 77 -4.96 -3.18 14.28
N THR A 78 -4.29 -3.90 15.19
CA THR A 78 -3.38 -4.98 14.81
C THR A 78 -4.14 -6.14 14.18
N VAL A 79 -5.33 -6.49 14.70
CA VAL A 79 -6.19 -7.51 14.07
C VAL A 79 -6.64 -7.07 12.69
N PHE A 80 -7.03 -5.80 12.51
CA PHE A 80 -7.40 -5.27 11.20
C PHE A 80 -6.24 -5.31 10.21
N PHE A 81 -5.03 -4.96 10.66
CA PHE A 81 -3.81 -5.02 9.84
C PHE A 81 -3.39 -6.45 9.51
N LEU A 82 -3.62 -7.41 10.42
CA LEU A 82 -3.26 -8.81 10.23
C LEU A 82 -4.22 -9.53 9.27
N LEU A 83 -5.50 -9.14 9.28
CA LEU A 83 -6.52 -9.65 8.37
C LEU A 83 -6.44 -9.06 6.95
N LEU A 84 -5.71 -7.97 6.77
CA LEU A 84 -5.55 -7.25 5.50
C LEU A 84 -4.24 -7.63 4.81
#